data_AF-A0A315Y646-F1
#
_entry.id   AF-A0A315Y646-F1
#
_cell.length_a   1.000
_cell.length_b   1.000
_cell.length_c   1.000
_cell.angle_alpha   90.00
_cell.angle_beta   90.00
_cell.angle_gamma   90.00
#
_symmetry.space_group_name_H-M   'P 1'
#
loop_
_entity.id
_entity.type
_entity.pdbx_description
1 polymer ?
#
loop_
_entity_poly.entity_id
_entity_poly.type
_entity_poly.pdbx_seq_one_letter_code
_entity_poly.pdbx_strand_id
1 'polypeptide(L)'
;MSLDQDIKLNSDAFSDAAEGMAGLKTRAEALKEKLQQMYSDITTALDTPAGHEIEITAEDVLIQPIDDLILVIDQMSRTLDDIISTPYYQRVFDKYDELVESINF
;
A
#
# COMPACT_ATOMS: atom_id res chain seq x y z
N MET A 1 -28.12 -24.28 0.12
CA MET A 1 -27.66 -24.33 -1.28
C MET A 1 -26.91 -23.03 -1.50
N SER A 2 -25.60 -23.03 -1.77
CA SER A 2 -24.93 -21.81 -2.23
C SER A 2 -25.26 -21.67 -3.71
N LEU A 3 -25.91 -20.57 -4.07
CA LEU A 3 -26.18 -20.24 -5.46
C LEU A 3 -24.87 -19.69 -6.06
N ASP A 4 -24.60 -19.98 -7.33
CA ASP A 4 -23.43 -19.48 -8.09
C ASP A 4 -23.31 -17.92 -8.13
N GLN A 5 -24.26 -17.21 -7.52
CA GLN A 5 -24.37 -15.76 -7.47
C GLN A 5 -24.02 -15.15 -6.10
N ASP A 6 -23.66 -15.96 -5.10
CA ASP A 6 -23.18 -15.44 -3.82
C ASP A 6 -21.84 -14.70 -4.07
N ILE A 7 -21.79 -13.40 -3.76
CA ILE A 7 -20.54 -12.64 -3.78
C ILE A 7 -19.66 -13.19 -2.65
N LYS A 8 -18.74 -14.08 -2.98
CA LYS A 8 -17.79 -14.67 -2.03
C LYS A 8 -16.59 -13.75 -1.88
N LEU A 9 -16.41 -13.21 -0.67
CA LEU A 9 -15.18 -12.52 -0.32
C LEU A 9 -14.08 -13.58 -0.13
N ASN A 10 -13.06 -13.56 -0.98
CA ASN A 10 -11.94 -14.48 -0.87
C ASN A 10 -10.92 -13.92 0.13
N SER A 11 -11.11 -14.22 1.41
CA SER A 11 -10.27 -13.72 2.50
C SER A 11 -8.77 -14.02 2.30
N ASP A 12 -8.43 -15.17 1.72
CA ASP A 12 -7.04 -15.56 1.45
C ASP A 12 -6.41 -14.61 0.42
N ALA A 13 -7.13 -14.29 -0.66
CA ALA A 13 -6.66 -13.35 -1.67
C ALA A 13 -6.46 -11.92 -1.13
N PHE A 14 -7.30 -11.49 -0.18
CA PHE A 14 -7.12 -10.20 0.50
C PHE A 14 -5.91 -10.22 1.43
N SER A 15 -5.70 -11.32 2.18
CA SER A 15 -4.53 -11.50 3.04
C SER A 15 -3.22 -11.50 2.23
N ASP A 16 -3.17 -12.26 1.14
CA ASP A 16 -2.03 -12.31 0.23
C ASP A 16 -1.71 -10.92 -0.36
N ALA A 17 -2.75 -10.16 -0.72
CA ALA A 17 -2.58 -8.79 -1.20
C ALA A 17 -2.04 -7.85 -0.11
N ALA A 18 -2.50 -7.99 1.13
CA ALA A 18 -2.03 -7.20 2.26
C ALA A 18 -0.55 -7.47 2.57
N GLU A 19 -0.15 -8.75 2.60
CA GLU A 19 1.25 -9.15 2.75
C GLU A 19 2.12 -8.64 1.59
N GLY A 20 1.61 -8.74 0.35
CA GLY A 20 2.30 -8.22 -0.83
C GLY A 20 2.53 -6.71 -0.76
N MET A 21 1.55 -5.94 -0.29
CA MET A 21 1.67 -4.49 -0.11
C MET A 21 2.64 -4.13 1.01
N ALA A 22 2.62 -4.86 2.13
CA ALA A 22 3.60 -4.68 3.20
C ALA A 22 5.04 -4.92 2.70
N GLY A 23 5.25 -5.99 1.92
CA GLY A 23 6.55 -6.26 1.30
C GLY A 23 6.96 -5.18 0.28
N LEU A 24 6.00 -4.65 -0.49
CA LEU A 24 6.26 -3.56 -1.43
C LEU A 24 6.67 -2.27 -0.71
N LYS A 25 6.01 -1.93 0.40
CA LYS A 25 6.35 -0.79 1.26
C LYS A 25 7.80 -0.88 1.75
N THR A 26 8.18 -2.02 2.35
CA THR A 26 9.55 -2.23 2.82
C THR A 26 10.59 -2.07 1.72
N ARG A 27 10.29 -2.53 0.49
CA ARG A 27 11.18 -2.36 -0.66
C ARG A 27 11.29 -0.91 -1.11
N ALA A 28 10.20 -0.15 -1.07
CA ALA A 28 10.21 1.27 -1.42
C ALA A 28 10.99 2.11 -0.39
N GLU A 29 10.82 1.83 0.91
CA GLU A 29 11.60 2.43 1.99
C GLU A 29 13.10 2.13 1.84
N ALA A 30 13.47 0.88 1.56
CA ALA A 30 14.87 0.52 1.32
C ALA A 30 15.46 1.17 0.06
N LEU A 31 14.64 1.43 -0.97
CA LEU A 31 15.08 2.17 -2.16
C LEU A 31 15.33 3.64 -1.83
N LYS A 32 14.44 4.27 -1.05
CA LYS A 32 14.60 5.64 -0.57
C LYS A 32 15.93 5.80 0.17
N GLU A 33 16.19 4.94 1.16
CA GLU A 33 17.43 4.99 1.95
C GLU A 33 18.69 4.87 1.07
N LYS A 34 18.68 3.95 0.10
CA LYS A 34 19.81 3.78 -0.83
C LYS A 34 20.06 5.02 -1.69
N LEU A 35 19.01 5.69 -2.15
CA LEU A 35 19.14 6.91 -2.95
C LEU A 35 19.65 8.07 -2.11
N GLN A 36 19.15 8.23 -0.88
CA GLN A 36 19.66 9.23 0.07
C GLN A 36 21.14 9.02 0.36
N GLN A 37 21.56 7.77 0.60
CA GLN A 37 22.97 7.45 0.79
C GLN A 37 23.81 7.76 -0.46
N MET A 38 23.32 7.38 -1.64
CA MET A 38 24.01 7.68 -2.90
C MET A 38 24.21 9.18 -3.10
N TYR A 39 23.21 10.01 -2.77
CA TYR A 39 23.34 11.46 -2.85
C TYR A 39 24.38 11.99 -1.88
N SER A 40 24.30 11.58 -0.61
CA SER A 40 25.30 11.95 0.39
C SER A 40 26.73 11.57 -0.02
N ASP A 41 26.92 10.40 -0.63
CA ASP A 41 28.22 9.94 -1.12
C ASP A 41 28.73 10.81 -2.27
N ILE A 42 27.87 11.16 -3.22
CA ILE A 42 28.21 12.02 -4.38
C ILE A 42 28.61 13.41 -3.90
N THR A 43 27.91 13.96 -2.92
CA THR A 43 28.05 15.36 -2.49
C THR A 43 29.25 15.52 -1.58
N THR A 44 29.52 14.51 -0.75
CA THR A 44 30.78 14.38 0.00
C THR A 44 31.98 14.23 -0.95
N ALA A 45 31.84 13.44 -2.03
CA ALA A 45 32.91 13.30 -3.02
C ALA A 45 33.12 14.58 -3.86
N LEU A 46 32.06 15.35 -4.06
CA LEU A 46 32.05 16.63 -4.76
C LEU A 46 31.87 17.79 -3.77
N ASP A 47 32.80 17.92 -2.82
CA ASP A 47 32.82 19.00 -1.83
C ASP A 47 33.12 20.37 -2.47
N THR A 48 32.12 20.86 -3.20
CA THR A 48 32.10 22.10 -3.96
C THR A 48 30.69 22.69 -3.88
N PRO A 49 30.55 24.02 -4.02
CA PRO A 49 29.22 24.65 -4.04
C PRO A 49 28.29 24.09 -5.13
N ALA A 50 28.84 23.68 -6.27
CA ALA A 50 28.06 23.06 -7.34
C ALA A 50 27.60 21.63 -6.98
N GLY A 51 28.41 20.86 -6.24
CA GLY A 51 28.03 19.55 -5.73
C GLY A 51 26.87 19.61 -4.73
N HIS A 52 26.87 20.64 -3.86
CA HIS A 52 25.78 20.86 -2.89
C HIS A 52 24.47 21.31 -3.55
N GLU A 53 24.51 22.08 -4.66
CA GLU A 53 23.29 22.42 -5.42
C GLU A 53 22.69 21.21 -6.15
N ILE A 54 23.55 20.30 -6.63
CA ILE A 54 23.11 19.03 -7.24
C ILE A 54 22.47 18.12 -6.18
N GLU A 55 23.00 18.09 -4.96
CA GLU A 55 22.41 17.38 -3.81
C GLU A 55 20.93 17.72 -3.64
N ILE A 56 20.67 19.00 -3.38
CA ILE A 56 19.35 19.52 -3.01
C ILE A 56 18.36 19.27 -4.14
N THR A 57 18.76 19.56 -5.38
CA THR A 57 17.86 19.45 -6.54
C THR A 57 17.55 18.00 -6.89
N ALA A 58 18.55 17.11 -6.83
CA ALA A 58 18.38 15.71 -7.24
C ALA A 58 17.72 14.87 -6.14
N GLU A 59 17.99 15.19 -4.86
CA GLU A 59 17.31 14.56 -3.72
C GLU A 59 15.81 14.88 -3.76
N ASP A 60 15.41 16.15 -3.81
CA ASP A 60 13.99 16.52 -3.83
C ASP A 60 13.23 15.92 -5.03
N VAL A 61 13.81 16.00 -6.24
CA VAL A 61 13.14 15.54 -7.46
C VAL A 61 12.98 14.01 -7.52
N LEU A 62 13.93 13.24 -6.98
CA LEU A 62 13.91 11.78 -7.07
C LEU A 62 13.41 11.07 -5.81
N ILE A 63 13.50 11.69 -4.64
CA ILE A 63 12.96 11.13 -3.39
C ILE A 63 11.46 11.39 -3.29
N GLN A 64 10.96 12.56 -3.70
CA GLN A 64 9.53 12.90 -3.59
C GLN A 64 8.60 11.86 -4.27
N PRO A 65 8.87 11.37 -5.49
CA PRO A 65 8.04 10.33 -6.10
C PRO A 65 8.02 9.01 -5.33
N ILE A 66 9.10 8.70 -4.60
CA ILE A 66 9.18 7.48 -3.77
C ILE A 66 8.37 7.67 -2.49
N ASP A 67 8.40 8.86 -1.89
CA ASP A 67 7.54 9.19 -0.75
C ASP A 67 6.06 9.15 -1.11
N ASP A 68 5.69 9.70 -2.27
CA ASP A 68 4.32 9.63 -2.79
C ASP A 68 3.90 8.17 -3.02
N LEU A 69 4.80 7.34 -3.57
CA LEU A 69 4.53 5.91 -3.77
C LEU A 69 4.33 5.17 -2.43
N ILE A 70 5.19 5.42 -1.44
CA ILE A 70 5.06 4.84 -0.09
C ILE A 70 3.71 5.22 0.52
N LEU A 71 3.29 6.48 0.36
CA LEU A 71 2.01 6.96 0.88
C LEU A 71 0.81 6.26 0.24
N VAL A 72 0.85 6.04 -1.08
CA VAL A 72 -0.19 5.27 -1.79
C VAL A 72 -0.21 3.81 -1.32
N ILE A 73 0.95 3.17 -1.20
CA ILE A 73 1.04 1.78 -0.72
C ILE A 73 0.49 1.67 0.71
N ASP A 74 0.84 2.60 1.59
CA ASP A 74 0.36 2.63 2.97
C ASP A 74 -1.17 2.78 3.05
N GLN A 75 -1.74 3.66 2.22
CA GLN A 75 -3.20 3.82 2.13
C GLN A 75 -3.89 2.55 1.63
N MET A 76 -3.32 1.89 0.61
CA MET A 76 -3.84 0.62 0.09
C MET A 76 -3.76 -0.50 1.13
N SER A 77 -2.63 -0.63 1.83
CA SER A 77 -2.45 -1.58 2.93
C SER A 77 -3.48 -1.37 4.04
N ARG A 78 -3.67 -0.14 4.52
CA ARG A 78 -4.68 0.15 5.56
C ARG A 78 -6.09 -0.21 5.11
N THR A 79 -6.40 0.06 3.84
CA THR A 79 -7.71 -0.30 3.27
C THR A 79 -7.90 -1.81 3.26
N LEU A 80 -6.87 -2.58 2.88
CA LEU A 80 -6.92 -4.05 2.92
C LEU A 80 -7.05 -4.57 4.36
N ASP A 81 -6.29 -4.01 5.30
CA ASP A 81 -6.38 -4.36 6.73
C ASP A 81 -7.77 -4.06 7.30
N ASP A 82 -8.38 -2.92 6.97
CA ASP A 82 -9.74 -2.59 7.38
C ASP A 82 -10.74 -3.62 6.84
N ILE A 83 -10.60 -4.03 5.59
CA ILE A 83 -11.46 -5.04 4.94
C ILE A 83 -11.32 -6.41 5.61
N ILE A 84 -10.10 -6.81 5.97
CA ILE A 84 -9.81 -8.10 6.62
C ILE A 84 -10.25 -8.08 8.09
N SER A 85 -9.96 -6.99 8.82
CA SER A 85 -10.14 -6.90 10.27
C SER A 85 -11.56 -6.55 10.69
N THR A 86 -12.34 -5.92 9.81
CA THR A 86 -13.75 -5.67 10.08
C THR A 86 -14.64 -6.61 9.27
N PRO A 87 -15.77 -7.09 9.83
CA PRO A 87 -16.78 -7.80 9.06
C PRO A 87 -17.59 -6.79 8.22
N TYR A 88 -16.92 -5.83 7.57
CA TYR A 88 -17.57 -4.72 6.88
C TYR A 88 -18.36 -5.24 5.69
N TYR A 89 -17.71 -6.02 4.82
CA TYR A 89 -18.38 -6.70 3.72
C TYR A 89 -19.19 -7.90 4.20
N GLN A 90 -18.71 -8.61 5.22
CA GLN A 90 -19.46 -9.74 5.77
C GLN A 90 -20.84 -9.34 6.28
N ARG A 91 -20.97 -8.20 6.99
CA ARG A 91 -22.28 -7.65 7.40
C ARG A 91 -23.19 -7.26 6.25
N VAL A 92 -22.64 -6.87 5.09
CA VAL A 92 -23.46 -6.59 3.91
C VAL A 92 -24.07 -7.88 3.38
N PHE A 93 -23.29 -8.96 3.36
CA PHE A 93 -23.77 -10.29 2.97
C PHE A 93 -24.72 -10.88 4.00
N ASP A 94 -24.43 -10.78 5.30
CA ASP A 94 -25.33 -11.22 6.37
C ASP A 94 -26.71 -10.54 6.26
N LYS A 95 -26.74 -9.22 6.01
CA LYS A 95 -27.98 -8.48 5.79
C LYS A 95 -28.72 -8.88 4.51
N TYR A 96 -27.98 -9.24 3.46
CA TYR A 96 -28.57 -9.73 2.23
C TYR A 96 -29.23 -11.10 2.46
N ASP A 97 -28.54 -11.99 3.18
CA ASP A 97 -29.05 -13.31 3.53
C ASP A 97 -30.29 -13.20 4.44
N GLU A 98 -30.26 -12.34 5.46
CA GLU A 98 -31.43 -12.01 6.30
C GLU A 98 -32.60 -11.48 5.46
N LEU A 99 -32.33 -10.60 4.50
CA LEU A 99 -33.36 -10.08 3.61
C LEU A 99 -33.94 -11.23 2.77
N VAL A 100 -33.12 -12.06 2.14
CA VAL A 100 -33.55 -13.21 1.32
C VAL A 100 -34.40 -14.19 2.12
N GLU A 101 -34.01 -14.51 3.36
CA GLU A 101 -34.84 -15.32 4.28
C GLU A 101 -36.17 -14.64 4.61
N SER A 102 -36.19 -13.32 4.79
CA SER A 102 -37.43 -12.60 5.11
C SER A 102 -38.47 -12.55 3.97
N ILE A 103 -38.04 -12.75 2.72
CA ILE A 103 -38.92 -12.75 1.53
C ILE A 103 -39.26 -14.16 1.02
N ASN A 104 -38.43 -15.16 1.35
CA ASN A 104 -38.70 -16.57 1.07
C ASN A 104 -39.47 -17.18 2.26
N PHE A 105 -40.82 -17.14 2.20
CA PHE A 105 -41.71 -17.79 3.17
C PHE A 105 -41.45 -19.29 3.36
#